data_AF-A0AAD7REG4-F1
#
_entry.id   AF-A0AAD7REG4-F1
#
_cell.length_a   1.000
_cell.length_b   1.000
_cell.length_c   1.000
_cell.angle_alpha   90.00
_cell.angle_beta   90.00
_cell.angle_gamma   90.00
#
_symmetry.space_group_name_H-M   'P 1'
#
loop_
_entity.id
_entity.type
_entity.pdbx_description
1 polymer ?
#
loop_
_entity_poly.entity_id
_entity_poly.type
_entity_poly.pdbx_seq_one_letter_code
_entity_poly.pdbx_strand_id
1 'polypeptide(L)'
;MIHSLISACVYFEEIVVSDFTDSNCREIERWLRKEGSCFDWNPIIQFVCDLEGKSRSPEEVEQWLRQTVKQVLKCDVQLTNPFHPLTVELADCLTASLCLEAACQNLEMYRCALQRPGSAP
;
A
#
# COMPACT_ATOMS: atom_id res chain seq x y z
N MET A 1 -1.58 -3.94 -4.21
CA MET A 1 -1.70 -2.70 -3.43
C MET A 1 -2.59 -2.87 -2.20
N ILE A 2 -3.89 -3.20 -2.30
CA ILE A 2 -4.69 -3.47 -1.08
C ILE A 2 -4.39 -4.87 -0.51
N HIS A 3 -4.25 -5.90 -1.35
CA HIS A 3 -3.96 -7.27 -0.90
C HIS A 3 -2.73 -7.39 0.02
N SER A 4 -1.69 -6.59 -0.24
CA SER A 4 -0.45 -6.56 0.55
C SER A 4 -0.64 -5.92 1.92
N LEU A 5 -1.73 -5.19 2.13
CA LEU A 5 -2.04 -4.48 3.38
C LEU A 5 -2.94 -5.29 4.30
N ILE A 6 -3.64 -6.31 3.79
CA ILE A 6 -4.62 -7.11 4.56
C ILE A 6 -3.94 -7.74 5.77
N SER A 7 -2.79 -8.38 5.57
CA SER A 7 -2.00 -8.93 6.68
C SER A 7 -1.29 -7.86 7.50
N ALA A 8 -0.93 -6.71 6.91
CA ALA A 8 -0.18 -5.66 7.61
C ALA A 8 -1.07 -4.85 8.57
N CYS A 9 -2.34 -4.60 8.22
CA CYS A 9 -3.20 -3.68 8.97
C CYS A 9 -3.52 -4.10 10.40
N VAL A 10 -3.24 -5.36 10.76
CA VAL A 10 -3.40 -5.89 12.12
C VAL A 10 -2.16 -5.71 12.99
N TYR A 11 -1.02 -5.32 12.41
CA TYR A 11 0.26 -5.12 13.12
C TYR A 11 0.72 -3.67 13.15
N PHE A 12 0.24 -2.83 12.23
CA PHE A 12 0.59 -1.42 12.15
C PHE A 12 -0.60 -0.55 12.56
N GLU A 13 -0.34 0.52 13.31
CA GLU A 13 -1.36 1.50 13.73
C GLU A 13 -1.69 2.51 12.63
N GLU A 14 -0.71 2.79 11.77
CA GLU A 14 -0.81 3.72 10.66
C GLU A 14 -0.18 3.10 9.40
N ILE A 15 -0.92 3.17 8.29
CA ILE A 15 -0.44 2.80 6.96
C ILE A 15 -0.62 3.99 6.02
N VAL A 16 0.45 4.34 5.31
CA VAL A 16 0.42 5.22 4.14
C VAL A 16 0.51 4.35 2.90
N VAL A 17 -0.46 4.48 2.01
CA VAL A 17 -0.47 3.77 0.72
C VAL A 17 -0.04 4.73 -0.36
N SER A 18 0.74 4.27 -1.34
CA SER A 18 1.12 5.11 -2.45
C SER A 18 1.19 4.40 -3.79
N ASP A 19 0.87 5.14 -4.84
CA ASP A 19 1.01 4.69 -6.23
C ASP A 19 1.44 5.83 -7.14
N PHE A 20 2.02 5.50 -8.28
CA PHE A 20 2.36 6.48 -9.31
C PHE A 20 1.13 6.99 -10.09
N THR A 21 0.14 6.13 -10.30
CA THR A 21 -0.99 6.42 -11.19
C THR A 21 -2.14 7.04 -10.39
N ASP A 22 -2.57 8.25 -10.77
CA ASP A 22 -3.67 8.96 -10.11
C ASP A 22 -4.98 8.15 -10.08
N SER A 23 -5.24 7.33 -11.10
CA SER A 23 -6.43 6.47 -11.13
C SER A 23 -6.41 5.39 -10.06
N ASN A 24 -5.24 4.83 -9.76
CA ASN A 24 -5.09 3.80 -8.73
C ASN A 24 -5.29 4.42 -7.34
N CYS A 25 -4.67 5.59 -7.09
CA CYS A 25 -4.89 6.33 -5.84
C CYS A 25 -6.38 6.63 -5.62
N ARG A 26 -7.07 7.12 -6.66
CA ARG A 26 -8.53 7.36 -6.58
C ARG A 26 -9.31 6.09 -6.33
N GLU A 27 -9.00 4.98 -6.98
CA GLU A 27 -9.69 3.71 -6.73
C GLU A 27 -9.58 3.27 -5.26
N ILE A 28 -8.39 3.43 -4.67
CA ILE A 28 -8.15 3.09 -3.27
C ILE A 28 -8.92 4.04 -2.35
N GLU A 29 -8.89 5.36 -2.61
CA GLU A 29 -9.66 6.33 -1.83
C GLU A 29 -11.16 6.06 -1.88
N ARG A 30 -11.71 5.77 -3.08
CA ARG A 30 -13.12 5.41 -3.26
C ARG A 30 -13.45 4.14 -2.49
N TRP A 31 -12.58 3.12 -2.62
CA TRP A 31 -12.74 1.89 -1.86
C TRP A 31 -12.80 2.23 -0.39
N LEU A 32 -11.80 2.91 0.19
CA LEU A 32 -11.70 3.31 1.61
C LEU A 32 -12.95 4.06 2.12
N ARG A 33 -13.53 4.93 1.30
CA ARG A 33 -14.74 5.72 1.62
C ARG A 33 -16.05 4.92 1.50
N LYS A 34 -15.99 3.65 1.12
CA LYS A 34 -17.16 2.79 0.86
C LYS A 34 -18.06 3.36 -0.23
N GLU A 35 -17.46 4.00 -1.24
CA GLU A 35 -18.20 4.45 -2.41
C GLU A 35 -18.72 3.23 -3.20
N GLY A 36 -19.92 3.35 -3.77
CA GLY A 36 -20.48 2.28 -4.61
C GLY A 36 -19.60 1.98 -5.82
N SER A 37 -19.66 0.76 -6.35
CA SER A 37 -18.95 0.29 -7.57
C SER A 37 -17.43 0.11 -7.48
N CYS A 38 -16.85 0.11 -6.28
CA CYS A 38 -15.43 -0.26 -6.10
C CYS A 38 -15.20 -1.77 -6.28
N PHE A 39 -13.96 -2.15 -6.54
CA PHE A 39 -13.57 -3.56 -6.55
C PHE A 39 -13.91 -4.27 -5.22
N ASP A 40 -14.48 -5.47 -5.31
CA ASP A 40 -14.81 -6.30 -4.15
C ASP A 40 -13.57 -7.06 -3.66
N TRP A 41 -12.98 -6.58 -2.55
CA TRP A 41 -11.81 -7.22 -1.94
C TRP A 41 -12.16 -8.37 -1.01
N ASN A 42 -13.44 -8.60 -0.68
CA ASN A 42 -13.85 -9.63 0.28
C ASN A 42 -13.35 -11.05 -0.04
N PRO A 43 -13.36 -11.52 -1.31
CA PRO A 43 -12.81 -12.83 -1.62
C PRO A 43 -11.32 -12.97 -1.26
N ILE A 44 -10.55 -11.89 -1.43
CA ILE A 44 -9.12 -11.87 -1.11
C ILE A 44 -8.92 -11.76 0.41
N ILE A 45 -9.71 -10.93 1.09
CA ILE A 45 -9.67 -10.81 2.55
C ILE A 45 -10.01 -12.15 3.21
N GLN A 46 -11.07 -12.83 2.74
CA GLN A 46 -11.45 -14.16 3.19
C GLN A 46 -10.30 -15.16 3.00
N PHE A 47 -9.68 -15.17 1.82
CA PHE A 47 -8.56 -16.05 1.53
C PHE A 47 -7.37 -15.81 2.48
N VAL A 48 -7.02 -14.56 2.76
CA VAL A 48 -5.96 -14.22 3.73
C VAL A 48 -6.34 -14.65 5.15
N CYS A 49 -7.58 -14.41 5.58
CA CYS A 49 -8.06 -14.85 6.89
C CYS A 49 -7.98 -16.38 7.05
N ASP A 50 -8.31 -17.13 6.00
CA ASP A 50 -8.20 -18.59 5.99
C ASP A 50 -6.75 -19.05 6.11
N LEU A 51 -5.81 -18.39 5.42
CA LEU A 51 -4.38 -18.65 5.52
C LEU A 51 -3.81 -18.29 6.91
N GLU A 52 -4.33 -17.24 7.54
CA GLU A 52 -3.93 -16.79 8.88
C GLU A 52 -4.63 -17.55 10.02
N GLY A 53 -5.30 -18.67 9.71
CA GLY A 53 -5.88 -19.58 10.70
C GLY A 53 -7.22 -19.12 11.27
N LYS A 54 -7.96 -18.23 10.57
CA LYS A 54 -9.31 -17.77 10.94
C LYS A 54 -9.39 -17.13 12.33
N SER A 55 -8.33 -16.43 12.72
CA SER A 55 -8.28 -15.71 14.00
C SER A 55 -9.23 -14.50 14.04
N ARG A 56 -9.66 -14.00 12.88
CA ARG A 56 -10.50 -12.81 12.69
C ARG A 56 -11.48 -13.05 11.55
N SER A 57 -12.62 -12.36 11.58
CA SER A 57 -13.57 -12.39 10.46
C SER A 57 -13.09 -11.45 9.32
N PRO A 58 -13.46 -11.74 8.06
CA PRO A 58 -13.15 -10.85 6.95
C PRO A 58 -13.69 -9.43 7.14
N GLU A 59 -14.87 -9.29 7.75
CA GLU A 59 -15.50 -8.00 8.02
C GLU A 59 -14.69 -7.18 9.05
N GLU A 60 -14.15 -7.82 10.08
CA GLU A 60 -13.25 -7.18 11.05
C GLU A 60 -11.98 -6.69 10.38
N VAL A 61 -11.36 -7.53 9.55
CA VAL A 61 -10.14 -7.18 8.81
C VAL A 61 -10.38 -6.06 7.81
N GLU A 62 -11.50 -6.07 7.09
CA GLU A 62 -11.86 -4.99 6.17
C GLU A 62 -12.02 -3.65 6.92
N GLN A 63 -12.71 -3.66 8.06
CA GLN A 63 -12.91 -2.47 8.88
C GLN A 63 -11.59 -1.93 9.44
N TRP A 64 -10.72 -2.81 9.95
CA TRP A 64 -9.40 -2.42 10.42
C TRP A 64 -8.56 -1.84 9.29
N LEU A 65 -8.49 -2.52 8.14
CA LEU A 65 -7.71 -2.04 7.00
C LEU A 65 -8.11 -0.61 6.60
N ARG A 66 -9.40 -0.33 6.56
CA ARG A 66 -9.92 1.01 6.25
C ARG A 66 -9.59 2.06 7.30
N GLN A 67 -9.49 1.67 8.57
CA GLN A 67 -9.15 2.57 9.68
C GLN A 67 -7.64 2.81 9.78
N THR A 68 -6.83 1.79 9.51
CA THR A 68 -5.37 1.82 9.60
C THR A 68 -4.77 2.63 8.45
N VAL A 69 -5.34 2.56 7.25
CA VAL A 69 -4.89 3.40 6.13
C VAL A 69 -5.28 4.86 6.37
N LYS A 70 -4.28 5.71 6.65
CA LYS A 70 -4.50 7.13 6.98
C LYS A 70 -4.40 8.03 5.77
N GLN A 71 -3.54 7.68 4.82
CA GLN A 71 -3.22 8.51 3.67
C GLN A 71 -3.03 7.65 2.42
N VAL A 72 -3.50 8.19 1.29
CA VAL A 72 -3.20 7.69 -0.05
C VAL A 72 -2.42 8.79 -0.76
N LEU A 73 -1.16 8.53 -1.09
CA LEU A 73 -0.26 9.50 -1.68
C LEU A 73 0.13 9.10 -3.10
N LYS A 74 0.34 10.09 -3.96
CA LYS A 74 1.05 9.86 -5.20
C LYS A 74 2.55 9.76 -4.93
N CYS A 75 3.22 8.77 -5.52
CA CYS A 75 4.67 8.66 -5.44
C CYS A 75 5.32 8.43 -6.81
N ASP A 76 6.53 8.95 -6.99
CA ASP A 76 7.40 8.65 -8.12
C ASP A 76 8.76 8.17 -7.63
N VAL A 77 8.97 6.85 -7.69
CA VAL A 77 10.21 6.20 -7.26
C VAL A 77 11.43 6.58 -8.12
N GLN A 78 11.24 7.34 -9.20
CA GLN A 78 12.32 7.91 -10.01
C GLN A 78 12.78 9.30 -9.53
N LEU A 79 12.06 9.94 -8.60
CA LEU A 79 12.50 11.17 -7.93
C LEU A 79 13.35 10.93 -6.67
N THR A 80 14.31 11.82 -6.39
CA THR A 80 15.13 11.76 -5.16
C THR A 80 14.27 11.75 -3.89
N ASN A 81 13.20 12.56 -3.89
CA ASN A 81 12.11 12.45 -2.94
C ASN A 81 10.88 11.87 -3.68
N PRO A 82 10.51 10.61 -3.43
CA PRO A 82 9.39 9.98 -4.13
C PRO A 82 8.04 10.69 -3.94
N PHE A 83 7.88 11.45 -2.86
CA PHE A 83 6.63 12.11 -2.51
C PHE A 83 6.62 13.62 -2.78
N HIS A 84 7.58 14.13 -3.56
CA HIS A 84 7.69 15.56 -3.84
C HIS A 84 6.33 16.17 -4.28
N PRO A 85 5.90 17.32 -3.71
CA PRO A 85 6.63 18.21 -2.80
C PRO A 85 6.50 17.88 -1.30
N LEU A 86 5.82 16.79 -0.95
CA LEU A 86 5.61 16.39 0.43
C LEU A 86 6.89 15.83 1.04
N THR A 87 7.04 16.00 2.35
CA THR A 87 8.01 15.26 3.15
C THR A 87 7.22 14.27 4.00
N VAL A 88 7.53 12.99 3.85
CA VAL A 88 6.90 11.91 4.62
C VAL A 88 7.87 11.48 5.71
N GLU A 89 7.35 11.17 6.89
CA GLU A 89 8.16 10.66 8.00
C GLU A 89 8.74 9.28 7.67
N LEU A 90 9.80 8.89 8.37
CA LEU A 90 10.40 7.57 8.21
C LEU A 90 9.42 6.51 8.71
N ALA A 91 9.15 5.51 7.88
CA ALA A 91 8.33 4.37 8.24
C ALA A 91 9.18 3.28 8.92
N ASP A 92 8.59 2.57 9.89
CA ASP A 92 9.21 1.38 10.50
C ASP A 92 9.31 0.21 9.52
N CYS A 93 8.46 0.19 8.49
CA CYS A 93 8.41 -0.85 7.47
C CYS A 93 8.03 -0.26 6.11
N LEU A 94 8.70 -0.72 5.05
CA LEU A 94 8.32 -0.44 3.67
C LEU A 94 7.94 -1.75 2.97
N THR A 95 6.78 -1.75 2.34
CA THR A 95 6.36 -2.82 1.43
C THR A 95 6.21 -2.28 0.01
N ALA A 96 6.84 -2.95 -0.96
CA ALA A 96 6.64 -2.70 -2.38
C ALA A 96 6.35 -4.03 -3.08
N SER A 97 5.33 -4.08 -3.93
CA SER A 97 4.94 -5.28 -4.67
C SER A 97 4.59 -4.88 -6.10
N LEU A 98 5.24 -5.51 -7.09
CA LEU A 98 5.03 -5.23 -8.51
C LEU A 98 5.25 -3.75 -8.87
N CYS A 99 6.21 -3.09 -8.20
CA CYS A 99 6.42 -1.65 -8.29
C CYS A 99 7.78 -1.32 -8.90
N LEU A 100 8.88 -1.70 -8.25
CA LEU A 100 10.22 -1.29 -8.66
C LEU A 100 10.64 -1.91 -10.00
N GLU A 101 10.30 -3.17 -10.21
CA GLU A 101 10.54 -3.91 -11.45
C GLU A 101 9.73 -3.37 -12.63
N ALA A 102 8.57 -2.78 -12.36
CA ALA A 102 7.74 -2.15 -13.38
C ALA A 102 8.18 -0.70 -13.67
N ALA A 103 8.67 0.01 -12.65
CA ALA A 103 9.07 1.41 -12.75
C ALA A 103 10.50 1.62 -13.27
N CYS A 104 11.38 0.62 -13.14
CA CYS A 104 12.79 0.73 -13.49
C CYS A 104 13.12 0.02 -14.80
N GLN A 105 13.70 0.74 -15.76
CA GLN A 105 14.01 0.20 -17.08
C GLN A 105 15.32 -0.61 -17.11
N ASN A 106 16.15 -0.49 -16.07
CA ASN A 106 17.43 -1.18 -15.97
C ASN A 106 17.84 -1.36 -14.49
N LEU A 107 18.89 -2.15 -14.28
CA LEU A 107 19.40 -2.51 -12.96
C LEU A 107 19.94 -1.31 -12.17
N GLU A 108 20.48 -0.30 -12.84
CA GLU A 108 20.99 0.91 -12.18
C GLU A 108 19.84 1.72 -11.59
N MET A 109 18.79 1.97 -12.37
CA MET A 109 17.57 2.63 -11.88
C MET A 109 16.95 1.88 -10.70
N TYR A 110 16.89 0.55 -10.78
CA TYR A 110 16.36 -0.29 -9.70
C TYR A 110 17.16 -0.15 -8.41
N ARG A 111 18.50 -0.20 -8.50
CA ARG A 111 19.39 0.03 -7.34
C ARG A 111 19.23 1.44 -6.77
N CYS A 112 19.14 2.45 -7.62
CA CYS A 112 18.90 3.82 -7.18
C CYS A 112 17.52 3.95 -6.50
N ALA A 113 16.49 3.25 -6.95
CA ALA A 113 15.18 3.24 -6.30
C ALA A 113 15.22 2.60 -4.90
N LEU A 114 15.97 1.52 -4.73
CA LEU A 114 16.18 0.84 -3.43
C LEU A 114 17.01 1.63 -2.41
N GLN A 115 17.74 2.65 -2.85
CA GLN A 115 18.59 3.45 -1.96
C GLN A 115 17.93 4.75 -1.49
N ARG A 116 16.70 5.03 -1.95
CA ARG A 116 16.02 6.28 -1.61
C ARG A 116 15.47 6.23 -0.19
N PRO A 117 15.44 7.37 0.52
CA PRO A 117 14.81 7.45 1.82
C PRO A 117 13.33 7.07 1.68
N GLY A 118 12.96 5.96 2.31
CA GLY A 118 11.70 5.25 2.14
C GLY A 118 11.91 3.74 2.13
N SER A 119 12.99 3.24 1.52
CA SER A 119 13.43 1.85 1.66
C SER A 119 14.22 1.69 2.96
N ALA A 120 13.69 0.88 3.87
CA ALA A 120 14.40 0.48 5.09
C ALA A 120 15.79 -0.10 4.75
N PRO A 121 16.81 0.07 5.62
CA PRO A 121 18.16 -0.42 5.39
C PRO A 121 18.25 -1.93 5.18
#